data_AF-A0A842MZ75-F1
#
_entry.id   AF-A0A842MZ75-F1
#
_cell.length_a   1.000
_cell.length_b   1.000
_cell.length_c   1.000
_cell.angle_alpha   90.00
_cell.angle_beta   90.00
_cell.angle_gamma   90.00
#
_symmetry.space_group_name_H-M   'P 1'
#
loop_
_entity.id
_entity.type
_entity.pdbx_description
1 polymer ?
#
loop_
_entity_poly.entity_id
_entity_poly.type
_entity_poly.pdbx_seq_one_letter_code
_entity_poly.pdbx_strand_id
1 'polypeptide(L)'
;MPEEVRVPRGAHKHIGKVDGDLIVYDATVRAETPEGVIKVHGVTECKDDCRFESSLETTELRGSSGDILVEGDLTATRLVTLKRGRLEVKGNLVTPKIEVDDRVDVSGDLDTDQARVGGSLTVEGNAKAKRVDVGGSFKVFAQAEIEEIDVGGSVTIERAAKTGLINVGGSFKCNGPVEADKIDVGGSVRIEGEADVNEIDVGGTVKLEGGKVGDIKVGGTLKASRPLNFGNIRVGGSVKISGGVGEEIDVGGTFKSDGDLEFVNIDVGGTVKIDGNAKGCNIDVGGTVSVNGDLDLSEDLRVGGKAAVDGELKARNVRVGGKVEAFKIEALDEIATNTLRTRKGAKAEEIEIGRRGEVEGPIIANRVLIRERARVEDVYGGTVVLRRGCMADNVYAERLTIENDCRITGDVKYTDTLNADKDARFSMDPEKTEKLPAPPF
;
A
#
# COMPACT_ATOMS: atom_id res chain seq x y z
N MET A 1 32.89 -30.89 45.66
CA MET A 1 32.71 -29.43 45.83
C MET A 1 32.81 -28.86 44.43
N PRO A 2 31.89 -28.00 43.95
CA PRO A 2 32.10 -27.39 42.65
C PRO A 2 33.42 -26.63 42.71
N GLU A 3 34.33 -26.94 41.78
CA GLU A 3 35.64 -26.29 41.71
C GLU A 3 35.46 -24.93 41.05
N GLU A 4 35.65 -23.86 41.82
CA GLU A 4 35.67 -22.50 41.28
C GLU A 4 37.03 -22.21 40.64
N VAL A 5 37.04 -21.98 39.34
CA VAL A 5 38.28 -21.70 38.58
C VAL A 5 38.38 -20.20 38.33
N ARG A 6 39.45 -19.58 38.82
CA ARG A 6 39.74 -18.15 38.58
C ARG A 6 40.85 -17.97 37.55
N VAL A 7 40.66 -17.02 36.63
CA VAL A 7 41.67 -16.55 35.67
C VAL A 7 41.98 -15.08 36.00
N PRO A 8 43.20 -14.77 36.49
CA PRO A 8 43.54 -13.41 36.91
C PRO A 8 43.81 -12.49 35.71
N ARG A 9 43.77 -11.17 35.96
CA ARG A 9 44.01 -10.12 34.96
C ARG A 9 45.31 -10.32 34.18
N GLY A 10 45.23 -10.14 32.86
CA GLY A 10 46.32 -10.28 31.90
C GLY A 10 46.81 -11.71 31.69
N ALA A 11 46.13 -12.72 32.25
CA ALA A 11 46.57 -14.11 32.13
C ALA A 11 46.11 -14.75 30.83
N HIS A 12 46.92 -15.70 30.36
CA HIS A 12 46.55 -16.67 29.33
C HIS A 12 46.43 -18.04 30.01
N LYS A 13 45.26 -18.66 29.95
CA LYS A 13 45.03 -19.97 30.59
C LYS A 13 44.40 -20.96 29.61
N HIS A 14 44.94 -22.18 29.60
CA HIS A 14 44.35 -23.31 28.89
C HIS A 14 43.34 -24.01 29.81
N ILE A 15 42.11 -24.17 29.34
CA ILE A 15 41.00 -24.81 30.08
C ILE A 15 40.24 -25.72 29.13
N GLY A 16 40.14 -27.02 29.45
CA GLY A 16 39.23 -27.93 28.76
C GLY A 16 37.85 -27.99 29.41
N LYS A 17 37.79 -28.37 30.70
CA LYS A 17 36.55 -28.60 31.44
C LYS A 17 36.58 -27.98 32.83
N VAL A 18 35.49 -27.37 33.26
CA VAL A 18 35.27 -26.83 34.60
C VAL A 18 33.99 -27.42 35.17
N ASP A 19 34.11 -28.25 36.22
CA ASP A 19 33.00 -28.82 36.97
C ASP A 19 32.58 -27.86 38.11
N GLY A 20 32.17 -26.63 37.73
CA GLY A 20 31.86 -25.53 38.64
C GLY A 20 31.78 -24.18 37.91
N ASP A 21 32.02 -23.10 38.65
CA ASP A 21 31.99 -21.73 38.11
C ASP A 21 33.37 -21.31 37.57
N LEU A 22 33.37 -20.56 36.47
CA LEU A 22 34.57 -19.99 35.86
C LEU A 22 34.51 -18.46 36.00
N ILE A 23 35.48 -17.87 36.70
CA ILE A 23 35.57 -16.41 36.85
C ILE A 23 36.80 -15.90 36.12
N VAL A 24 36.58 -15.06 35.10
CA VAL A 24 37.62 -14.48 34.24
C VAL A 24 37.70 -12.98 34.52
N TYR A 25 38.88 -12.50 34.86
CA TYR A 25 39.17 -11.08 35.04
C TYR A 25 40.11 -10.64 33.93
N ASP A 26 39.69 -9.75 33.03
CA ASP A 26 40.53 -9.14 31.98
C ASP A 26 41.57 -10.10 31.37
N ALA A 27 41.13 -11.19 30.74
CA ALA A 27 42.02 -12.30 30.39
C ALA A 27 41.61 -13.08 29.14
N THR A 28 42.56 -13.87 28.63
CA THR A 28 42.38 -14.76 27.48
C THR A 28 42.31 -16.21 27.92
N VAL A 29 41.24 -16.90 27.57
CA VAL A 29 41.05 -18.33 27.81
C VAL A 29 41.17 -19.08 26.48
N ARG A 30 41.98 -20.13 26.48
CA ARG A 30 42.18 -21.04 25.34
C ARG A 30 41.70 -22.42 25.73
N ALA A 31 41.20 -23.18 24.76
CA ALA A 31 41.04 -24.61 24.94
C ALA A 31 42.41 -25.31 25.11
N GLU A 32 42.40 -26.50 25.71
CA GLU A 32 43.60 -27.35 25.82
C GLU A 32 44.06 -27.89 24.47
N THR A 33 43.13 -28.05 23.53
CA THR A 33 43.40 -28.46 22.15
C THR A 33 42.98 -27.36 21.17
N PRO A 34 43.63 -27.22 20.00
CA PRO A 34 43.29 -26.18 19.02
C PRO A 34 41.85 -26.20 18.49
N GLU A 35 41.19 -27.36 18.55
CA GLU A 35 39.76 -27.56 18.20
C GLU A 35 38.90 -27.84 19.45
N GLY A 36 39.45 -27.63 20.64
CA GLY A 36 38.77 -27.95 21.89
C GLY A 36 37.67 -26.95 22.21
N VAL A 37 36.64 -27.43 22.91
CA VAL A 37 35.56 -26.62 23.44
C VAL A 37 35.79 -26.42 24.93
N ILE A 38 35.68 -25.18 25.42
CA ILE A 38 35.71 -24.89 26.86
C ILE A 38 34.34 -25.25 27.43
N LYS A 39 34.26 -26.30 28.24
CA LYS A 39 33.00 -26.75 28.86
C LYS A 39 32.94 -26.35 30.33
N VAL A 40 31.95 -25.53 30.68
CA VAL A 40 31.70 -25.05 32.04
C VAL A 40 30.33 -25.55 32.51
N HIS A 41 30.29 -26.43 33.52
CA HIS A 41 29.04 -26.97 34.08
C HIS A 41 28.37 -26.03 35.12
N GLY A 42 28.79 -24.77 35.17
CA GLY A 42 28.29 -23.73 36.06
C GLY A 42 28.21 -22.37 35.35
N VAL A 43 28.42 -21.29 36.10
CA VAL A 43 28.37 -19.91 35.59
C VAL A 43 29.76 -19.48 35.12
N THR A 44 29.83 -18.90 33.93
CA THR A 44 31.00 -18.16 33.44
C THR A 44 30.80 -16.68 33.74
N GLU A 45 31.54 -16.13 34.71
CA GLU A 45 31.51 -14.72 35.07
C GLU A 45 32.74 -14.00 34.49
N CYS A 46 32.51 -13.06 33.59
CA CYS A 46 33.51 -12.20 32.97
C CYS A 46 33.48 -10.82 33.63
N LYS A 47 34.65 -10.34 34.05
CA LYS A 47 34.85 -9.01 34.62
C LYS A 47 35.89 -8.27 33.78
N ASP A 48 35.47 -7.16 33.19
CA ASP A 48 36.22 -6.41 32.18
C ASP A 48 36.39 -7.24 30.89
N ASP A 49 37.33 -6.88 30.02
CA ASP A 49 37.43 -7.45 28.68
C ASP A 49 37.89 -8.90 28.70
N CYS A 50 37.08 -9.82 28.18
CA CYS A 50 37.36 -11.25 28.24
C CYS A 50 37.35 -11.88 26.85
N ARG A 51 38.41 -12.62 26.50
CA ARG A 51 38.53 -13.30 25.21
C ARG A 51 38.58 -14.81 25.38
N PHE A 52 37.73 -15.51 24.65
CA PHE A 52 37.74 -16.96 24.50
C PHE A 52 38.18 -17.29 23.08
N GLU A 53 39.40 -17.82 22.92
CA GLU A 53 39.96 -18.20 21.61
C GLU A 53 39.51 -19.61 21.16
N SER A 54 38.30 -20.01 21.55
CA SER A 54 37.67 -21.29 21.21
C SER A 54 36.17 -21.22 21.47
N SER A 55 35.42 -22.24 21.06
CA SER A 55 34.01 -22.37 21.42
C SER A 55 33.82 -22.51 22.94
N LEU A 56 32.71 -21.96 23.45
CA LEU A 56 32.35 -21.95 24.86
C LEU A 56 30.98 -22.58 25.06
N GLU A 57 30.93 -23.64 25.86
CA GLU A 57 29.72 -24.24 26.40
C GLU A 57 29.61 -23.89 27.88
N THR A 58 28.53 -23.22 28.29
CA THR A 58 28.31 -22.85 29.70
C THR A 58 26.84 -22.98 30.08
N THR A 59 26.54 -23.00 31.39
CA THR A 59 25.15 -22.88 31.83
C THR A 59 24.67 -21.44 31.69
N GLU A 60 25.52 -20.50 32.09
CA GLU A 60 25.25 -19.07 32.03
C GLU A 60 26.52 -18.30 31.72
N LEU A 61 26.40 -17.28 30.87
CA LEU A 61 27.45 -16.29 30.68
C LEU A 61 27.01 -14.98 31.30
N ARG A 62 27.80 -14.45 32.23
CA ARG A 62 27.54 -13.18 32.93
C ARG A 62 28.70 -12.20 32.75
N GLY A 63 28.44 -11.02 32.21
CA GLY A 63 29.38 -9.91 32.13
C GLY A 63 28.92 -8.73 32.98
N SER A 64 29.83 -8.13 33.76
CA SER A 64 29.52 -6.94 34.57
C SER A 64 30.04 -5.62 33.99
N SER A 65 31.09 -5.70 33.17
CA SER A 65 31.80 -4.61 32.50
C SER A 65 32.70 -5.20 31.42
N GLY A 66 32.93 -4.46 30.33
CA GLY A 66 33.86 -4.86 29.27
C GLY A 66 33.24 -5.72 28.18
N ASP A 67 34.04 -5.96 27.15
CA ASP A 67 33.64 -6.71 25.95
C ASP A 67 33.99 -8.19 26.09
N ILE A 68 33.05 -9.06 25.73
CA ILE A 68 33.26 -10.50 25.70
C ILE A 68 33.34 -10.95 24.25
N LEU A 69 34.51 -11.47 23.86
CA LEU A 69 34.76 -12.04 22.54
C LEU A 69 34.88 -13.56 22.62
N VAL A 70 34.05 -14.26 21.86
CA VAL A 70 34.13 -15.72 21.65
C VAL A 70 34.48 -15.96 20.18
N GLU A 71 35.68 -16.47 19.93
CA GLU A 71 36.18 -16.76 18.56
C GLU A 71 35.51 -17.99 17.93
N GLY A 72 34.81 -18.81 18.72
CA GLY A 72 34.04 -19.96 18.24
C GLY A 72 32.54 -19.82 18.45
N ASP A 73 31.87 -20.96 18.61
CA ASP A 73 30.45 -21.01 18.95
C ASP A 73 30.25 -20.74 20.45
N LEU A 74 29.16 -20.04 20.79
CA LEU A 74 28.72 -19.84 22.17
C LEU A 74 27.40 -20.59 22.39
N THR A 75 27.43 -21.61 23.24
CA THR A 75 26.24 -22.32 23.69
C THR A 75 26.04 -22.07 25.18
N ALA A 76 24.94 -21.40 25.55
CA ALA A 76 24.56 -21.18 26.94
C ALA A 76 23.19 -21.81 27.21
N THR A 77 23.14 -22.85 28.07
CA THR A 77 21.92 -23.65 28.25
C THR A 77 20.79 -22.89 28.97
N ARG A 78 21.09 -21.79 29.67
CA ARG A 78 20.08 -21.00 30.39
C ARG A 78 19.98 -19.56 29.90
N LEU A 79 21.04 -18.77 30.03
CA LEU A 79 21.02 -17.37 29.60
C LEU A 79 22.42 -16.78 29.37
N VAL A 80 22.44 -15.70 28.62
CA VAL A 80 23.59 -14.79 28.47
C VAL A 80 23.16 -13.40 28.94
N THR A 81 23.85 -12.85 29.93
CA THR A 81 23.59 -11.50 30.46
C THR A 81 24.86 -10.66 30.49
N LEU A 82 24.89 -9.53 29.80
CA LEU A 82 25.99 -8.57 29.87
C LEU A 82 25.47 -7.19 30.27
N LYS A 83 25.95 -6.70 31.43
CA LYS A 83 25.72 -5.34 31.88
C LYS A 83 26.84 -4.44 31.38
N ARG A 84 26.49 -3.32 30.72
CA ARG A 84 27.44 -2.32 30.21
C ARG A 84 28.62 -2.92 29.43
N GLY A 85 28.33 -3.79 28.47
CA GLY A 85 29.35 -4.48 27.68
C GLY A 85 28.80 -5.00 26.36
N ARG A 86 29.70 -5.41 25.47
CA ARG A 86 29.36 -5.98 24.16
C ARG A 86 29.66 -7.47 24.13
N LEU A 87 28.81 -8.20 23.44
CA LEU A 87 29.03 -9.62 23.15
C LEU A 87 29.35 -9.77 21.68
N GLU A 88 30.52 -10.30 21.37
CA GLU A 88 30.93 -10.67 20.02
C GLU A 88 31.15 -12.18 19.96
N VAL A 89 30.41 -12.85 19.07
CA VAL A 89 30.52 -14.29 18.81
C VAL A 89 30.85 -14.49 17.34
N LYS A 90 32.04 -15.02 17.05
CA LYS A 90 32.49 -15.28 15.68
C LYS A 90 31.81 -16.51 15.06
N GLY A 91 31.35 -17.45 15.87
CA GLY A 91 30.54 -18.59 15.44
C GLY A 91 29.05 -18.38 15.65
N ASN A 92 28.34 -19.46 15.93
CA ASN A 92 26.91 -19.48 16.23
C ASN A 92 26.65 -19.14 17.70
N LEU A 93 25.51 -18.49 17.97
CA LEU A 93 25.03 -18.21 19.31
C LEU A 93 23.73 -18.98 19.57
N VAL A 94 23.79 -19.95 20.48
CA VAL A 94 22.65 -20.76 20.89
C VAL A 94 22.39 -20.56 22.37
N THR A 95 21.27 -19.92 22.71
CA THR A 95 20.86 -19.76 24.11
C THR A 95 19.38 -19.45 24.23
N PRO A 96 18.66 -19.96 25.25
CA PRO A 96 17.25 -19.61 25.41
C PRO A 96 17.01 -18.11 25.61
N LYS A 97 17.94 -17.39 26.23
CA LYS A 97 17.73 -15.98 26.58
C LYS A 97 19.00 -15.14 26.52
N ILE A 98 18.91 -13.98 25.86
CA ILE A 98 19.97 -12.97 25.78
C ILE A 98 19.47 -11.67 26.42
N GLU A 99 20.25 -11.09 27.33
CA GLU A 99 20.04 -9.78 27.91
C GLU A 99 21.34 -8.97 27.89
N VAL A 100 21.49 -8.06 26.93
CA VAL A 100 22.71 -7.26 26.75
C VAL A 100 22.38 -5.78 26.68
N ASP A 101 23.02 -4.96 27.50
CA ASP A 101 22.70 -3.53 27.58
C ASP A 101 23.08 -2.74 26.31
N ASP A 102 24.21 -3.07 25.66
CA ASP A 102 24.74 -2.29 24.52
C ASP A 102 24.61 -3.04 23.19
N ARG A 103 25.48 -4.01 22.91
CA ARG A 103 25.60 -4.59 21.57
C ARG A 103 25.86 -6.09 21.56
N VAL A 104 25.23 -6.78 20.61
CA VAL A 104 25.47 -8.18 20.30
C VAL A 104 25.79 -8.31 18.82
N ASP A 105 26.94 -8.89 18.50
CA ASP A 105 27.35 -9.21 17.14
C ASP A 105 27.60 -10.73 17.03
N VAL A 106 26.89 -11.38 16.11
CA VAL A 106 27.01 -12.82 15.82
C VAL A 106 27.38 -12.98 14.35
N SER A 107 28.57 -13.52 14.07
CA SER A 107 29.02 -13.79 12.69
C SER A 107 28.42 -15.08 12.09
N GLY A 108 27.98 -16.02 12.93
CA GLY A 108 27.23 -17.21 12.51
C GLY A 108 25.72 -17.01 12.62
N ASP A 109 25.02 -18.11 12.92
CA ASP A 109 23.58 -18.14 13.14
C ASP A 109 23.24 -17.81 14.61
N LEU A 110 22.07 -17.19 14.81
CA LEU A 110 21.48 -16.92 16.11
C LEU A 110 20.25 -17.83 16.31
N ASP A 111 20.25 -18.62 17.39
CA ASP A 111 19.09 -19.42 17.82
C ASP A 111 18.77 -19.13 19.30
N THR A 112 17.63 -18.46 19.54
CA THR A 112 17.23 -18.06 20.89
C THR A 112 15.72 -17.95 21.06
N ASP A 113 15.18 -18.23 22.25
CA ASP A 113 13.75 -17.93 22.47
C ASP A 113 13.54 -16.41 22.60
N GLN A 114 14.41 -15.72 23.34
CA GLN A 114 14.26 -14.30 23.64
C GLN A 114 15.58 -13.55 23.57
N ALA A 115 15.67 -12.54 22.70
CA ALA A 115 16.77 -11.59 22.67
C ALA A 115 16.32 -10.20 23.12
N ARG A 116 16.94 -9.67 24.18
CA ARG A 116 16.81 -8.28 24.63
C ARG A 116 18.14 -7.57 24.52
N VAL A 117 18.22 -6.56 23.66
CA VAL A 117 19.45 -5.79 23.43
C VAL A 117 19.17 -4.30 23.49
N GLY A 118 19.81 -3.57 24.41
CA GLY A 118 19.53 -2.14 24.60
C GLY A 118 19.96 -1.27 23.43
N GLY A 119 21.09 -1.58 22.77
CA GLY A 119 21.61 -0.82 21.64
C GLY A 119 21.39 -1.51 20.28
N SER A 120 22.23 -2.46 19.90
CA SER A 120 22.16 -3.07 18.56
C SER A 120 22.44 -4.56 18.53
N LEU A 121 21.67 -5.30 17.73
CA LEU A 121 21.86 -6.72 17.44
C LEU A 121 22.19 -6.92 15.96
N THR A 122 23.38 -7.46 15.67
CA THR A 122 23.80 -7.83 14.31
C THR A 122 23.98 -9.33 14.21
N VAL A 123 23.38 -9.95 13.18
CA VAL A 123 23.55 -11.36 12.86
C VAL A 123 23.96 -11.47 11.39
N GLU A 124 25.15 -12.00 11.11
CA GLU A 124 25.63 -12.20 9.74
C GLU A 124 25.00 -13.44 9.08
N GLY A 125 24.71 -14.49 9.87
CA GLY A 125 23.96 -15.66 9.45
C GLY A 125 22.45 -15.49 9.55
N ASN A 126 21.76 -16.61 9.80
CA ASN A 126 20.32 -16.67 10.00
C ASN A 126 19.95 -16.33 11.45
N ALA A 127 18.82 -15.67 11.64
CA ALA A 127 18.28 -15.38 12.97
C ALA A 127 16.97 -16.15 13.18
N LYS A 128 16.96 -17.05 14.15
CA LYS A 128 15.76 -17.76 14.60
C LYS A 128 15.44 -17.37 16.03
N ALA A 129 14.23 -16.83 16.24
CA ALA A 129 13.79 -16.53 17.60
C ALA A 129 12.28 -16.54 17.80
N LYS A 130 11.82 -16.61 19.05
CA LYS A 130 10.42 -16.28 19.33
C LYS A 130 10.23 -14.77 19.45
N ARG A 131 11.08 -14.10 20.22
CA ARG A 131 10.99 -12.66 20.43
C ARG A 131 12.34 -11.96 20.38
N VAL A 132 12.39 -10.87 19.62
CA VAL A 132 13.55 -9.95 19.56
C VAL A 132 13.09 -8.55 19.95
N ASP A 133 13.70 -8.00 21.00
CA ASP A 133 13.47 -6.65 21.53
C ASP A 133 14.79 -5.88 21.50
N VAL A 134 14.88 -4.87 20.63
CA VAL A 134 16.11 -4.09 20.43
C VAL A 134 15.83 -2.59 20.52
N GLY A 135 16.50 -1.89 21.44
CA GLY A 135 16.28 -0.47 21.64
C GLY A 135 16.72 0.40 20.45
N GLY A 136 17.82 0.05 19.79
CA GLY A 136 18.39 0.80 18.66
C GLY A 136 18.18 0.13 17.31
N SER A 137 19.05 -0.80 16.92
CA SER A 137 19.03 -1.37 15.55
C SER A 137 19.19 -2.88 15.50
N PHE A 138 18.34 -3.55 14.74
CA PHE A 138 18.42 -4.98 14.46
C PHE A 138 18.79 -5.22 13.00
N LYS A 139 19.89 -5.94 12.75
CA LYS A 139 20.37 -6.23 11.39
C LYS A 139 20.64 -7.72 11.20
N VAL A 140 20.08 -8.30 10.15
CA VAL A 140 20.29 -9.69 9.74
C VAL A 140 20.74 -9.73 8.27
N PHE A 141 21.88 -10.33 7.98
CA PHE A 141 22.40 -10.42 6.60
C PHE A 141 21.90 -11.63 5.81
N ALA A 142 21.34 -12.64 6.49
CA ALA A 142 20.67 -13.77 5.85
C ALA A 142 19.14 -13.74 6.12
N GLN A 143 18.56 -14.87 6.49
CA GLN A 143 17.12 -15.01 6.73
C GLN A 143 16.78 -14.77 8.20
N ALA A 144 15.60 -14.19 8.45
CA ALA A 144 15.04 -14.03 9.79
C ALA A 144 13.73 -14.81 9.90
N GLU A 145 13.66 -15.75 10.84
CA GLU A 145 12.46 -16.50 11.21
C GLU A 145 12.14 -16.19 12.68
N ILE A 146 11.33 -15.16 12.91
CA ILE A 146 11.09 -14.58 14.25
C ILE A 146 9.61 -14.35 14.50
N GLU A 147 9.02 -14.91 15.56
CA GLU A 147 7.57 -14.72 15.81
C GLU A 147 7.20 -13.25 16.10
N GLU A 148 7.98 -12.55 16.94
CA GLU A 148 7.76 -11.15 17.34
C GLU A 148 9.06 -10.33 17.27
N ILE A 149 9.06 -9.25 16.47
CA ILE A 149 10.14 -8.25 16.40
C ILE A 149 9.61 -6.92 16.97
N ASP A 150 10.27 -6.41 18.01
CA ASP A 150 10.01 -5.09 18.61
C ASP A 150 11.32 -4.29 18.61
N VAL A 151 11.39 -3.23 17.80
CA VAL A 151 12.63 -2.46 17.63
C VAL A 151 12.36 -0.96 17.69
N GLY A 152 13.00 -0.27 18.63
CA GLY A 152 12.83 1.17 18.82
C GLY A 152 13.32 2.02 17.63
N GLY A 153 14.47 1.67 17.05
CA GLY A 153 15.07 2.41 15.94
C GLY A 153 14.79 1.78 14.57
N SER A 154 15.64 0.86 14.12
CA SER A 154 15.54 0.33 12.75
C SER A 154 15.84 -1.16 12.61
N VAL A 155 15.14 -1.78 11.66
CA VAL A 155 15.33 -3.19 11.28
C VAL A 155 15.81 -3.25 9.85
N THR A 156 16.87 -4.03 9.59
CA THR A 156 17.36 -4.33 8.24
C THR A 156 17.57 -5.82 8.06
N ILE A 157 16.85 -6.42 7.12
CA ILE A 157 16.98 -7.83 6.75
C ILE A 157 17.37 -7.91 5.27
N GLU A 158 18.54 -8.49 4.99
CA GLU A 158 19.10 -8.49 3.62
C GLU A 158 18.52 -9.61 2.74
N ARG A 159 17.92 -10.65 3.32
CA ARG A 159 17.21 -11.71 2.56
C ARG A 159 15.73 -11.80 2.96
N ALA A 160 15.24 -13.00 3.28
CA ALA A 160 13.84 -13.23 3.58
C ALA A 160 13.53 -12.98 5.06
N ALA A 161 12.35 -12.45 5.33
CA ALA A 161 11.81 -12.30 6.68
C ALA A 161 10.50 -13.08 6.79
N LYS A 162 10.41 -13.99 7.77
CA LYS A 162 9.18 -14.68 8.14
C LYS A 162 8.88 -14.36 9.60
N THR A 163 7.80 -13.63 9.83
CA THR A 163 7.51 -13.09 11.17
C THR A 163 6.03 -13.00 11.45
N GLY A 164 5.57 -13.25 12.67
CA GLY A 164 4.17 -12.98 13.03
C GLY A 164 3.92 -11.47 13.10
N LEU A 165 4.63 -10.79 13.99
CA LEU A 165 4.48 -9.36 14.26
C LEU A 165 5.80 -8.62 14.11
N ILE A 166 5.78 -7.50 13.38
CA ILE A 166 6.87 -6.53 13.30
C ILE A 166 6.37 -5.19 13.85
N ASN A 167 6.96 -4.72 14.94
CA ASN A 167 6.75 -3.40 15.50
C ASN A 167 8.08 -2.61 15.46
N VAL A 168 8.12 -1.51 14.71
CA VAL A 168 9.34 -0.69 14.58
C VAL A 168 9.04 0.79 14.75
N GLY A 169 9.71 1.44 15.72
CA GLY A 169 9.53 2.87 15.96
C GLY A 169 10.01 3.75 14.80
N GLY A 170 11.15 3.42 14.20
CA GLY A 170 11.75 4.18 13.10
C GLY A 170 11.49 3.57 11.72
N SER A 171 12.34 2.65 11.26
CA SER A 171 12.27 2.16 9.87
C SER A 171 12.52 0.67 9.72
N PHE A 172 11.70 -0.01 8.92
CA PHE A 172 11.87 -1.39 8.52
C PHE A 172 12.33 -1.46 7.05
N LYS A 173 13.45 -2.15 6.81
CA LYS A 173 13.97 -2.43 5.47
C LYS A 173 14.18 -3.93 5.28
N CYS A 174 13.60 -4.49 4.22
CA CYS A 174 13.85 -5.87 3.80
C CYS A 174 14.18 -5.90 2.31
N ASN A 175 15.30 -6.51 1.92
CA ASN A 175 15.68 -6.62 0.51
C ASN A 175 15.10 -7.87 -0.17
N GLY A 176 14.77 -8.92 0.59
CA GLY A 176 14.10 -10.11 0.07
C GLY A 176 12.60 -10.15 0.40
N PRO A 177 11.96 -11.31 0.19
CA PRO A 177 10.52 -11.46 0.42
C PRO A 177 10.18 -11.40 1.91
N VAL A 178 8.98 -10.92 2.21
CA VAL A 178 8.47 -10.78 3.58
C VAL A 178 7.15 -11.53 3.69
N GLU A 179 7.08 -12.48 4.63
CA GLU A 179 5.85 -13.16 5.04
C GLU A 179 5.52 -12.72 6.47
N ALA A 180 4.43 -11.98 6.66
CA ALA A 180 4.05 -11.54 8.01
C ALA A 180 2.55 -11.39 8.26
N ASP A 181 2.12 -11.56 9.51
CA ASP A 181 0.72 -11.28 9.87
C ASP A 181 0.50 -9.76 9.99
N LYS A 182 1.37 -9.06 10.71
CA LYS A 182 1.23 -7.62 10.93
C LYS A 182 2.56 -6.87 10.93
N ILE A 183 2.59 -5.75 10.22
CA ILE A 183 3.70 -4.79 10.22
C ILE A 183 3.17 -3.44 10.72
N ASP A 184 3.65 -3.00 11.89
CA ASP A 184 3.38 -1.70 12.49
C ASP A 184 4.68 -0.89 12.54
N VAL A 185 4.75 0.21 11.80
CA VAL A 185 5.97 1.04 11.74
C VAL A 185 5.67 2.53 11.84
N GLY A 186 6.25 3.19 12.84
CA GLY A 186 6.04 4.63 13.06
C GLY A 186 6.57 5.50 11.92
N GLY A 187 7.74 5.18 11.37
CA GLY A 187 8.39 5.95 10.30
C GLY A 187 8.15 5.39 8.90
N SER A 188 9.02 4.49 8.42
CA SER A 188 8.99 4.05 7.02
C SER A 188 9.27 2.58 6.80
N VAL A 189 8.55 1.98 5.86
CA VAL A 189 8.73 0.60 5.40
C VAL A 189 9.28 0.58 3.98
N ARG A 190 10.32 -0.22 3.74
CA ARG A 190 10.85 -0.50 2.41
C ARG A 190 11.06 -2.01 2.23
N ILE A 191 10.29 -2.61 1.33
CA ILE A 191 10.40 -4.03 0.97
C ILE A 191 10.74 -4.10 -0.52
N GLU A 192 11.94 -4.60 -0.84
CA GLU A 192 12.42 -4.77 -2.22
C GLU A 192 12.07 -6.15 -2.81
N GLY A 193 11.61 -7.09 -1.97
CA GLY A 193 11.03 -8.35 -2.42
C GLY A 193 9.50 -8.31 -2.55
N GLU A 194 8.90 -9.48 -2.75
CA GLU A 194 7.46 -9.66 -2.67
C GLU A 194 7.01 -9.63 -1.19
N ALA A 195 5.95 -8.89 -0.90
CA ALA A 195 5.32 -8.86 0.41
C ALA A 195 4.07 -9.75 0.41
N ASP A 196 3.99 -10.72 1.32
CA ASP A 196 2.79 -11.47 1.67
C ASP A 196 2.44 -11.12 3.12
N VAL A 197 1.58 -10.10 3.29
CA VAL A 197 1.30 -9.51 4.60
C VAL A 197 -0.19 -9.32 4.85
N ASN A 198 -0.71 -9.73 6.01
CA ASN A 198 -2.15 -9.54 6.28
C ASN A 198 -2.50 -8.09 6.61
N GLU A 199 -1.75 -7.40 7.48
CA GLU A 199 -1.98 -5.99 7.83
C GLU A 199 -0.67 -5.17 7.83
N ILE A 200 -0.67 -4.01 7.17
CA ILE A 200 0.40 -3.00 7.23
C ILE A 200 -0.18 -1.70 7.79
N ASP A 201 0.33 -1.23 8.93
CA ASP A 201 0.03 0.07 9.51
C ASP A 201 1.31 0.91 9.63
N VAL A 202 1.38 2.02 8.90
CA VAL A 202 2.59 2.84 8.83
C VAL A 202 2.28 4.32 8.94
N GLY A 203 2.86 4.98 9.93
CA GLY A 203 2.66 6.42 10.15
C GLY A 203 3.19 7.29 9.00
N GLY A 204 4.34 6.93 8.41
CA GLY A 204 5.01 7.71 7.37
C GLY A 204 4.85 7.15 5.96
N THR A 205 5.89 6.48 5.45
CA THR A 205 5.98 6.09 4.02
C THR A 205 6.21 4.61 3.83
N VAL A 206 5.47 4.00 2.90
CA VAL A 206 5.62 2.60 2.50
C VAL A 206 6.10 2.51 1.06
N LYS A 207 7.15 1.72 0.83
CA LYS A 207 7.64 1.34 -0.50
C LYS A 207 7.65 -0.17 -0.61
N LEU A 208 6.85 -0.71 -1.53
CA LEU A 208 6.77 -2.12 -1.87
C LEU A 208 7.24 -2.31 -3.31
N GLU A 209 7.94 -3.40 -3.62
CA GLU A 209 8.08 -3.81 -5.01
C GLU A 209 6.76 -4.38 -5.51
N GLY A 210 6.12 -5.32 -4.79
CA GLY A 210 4.80 -5.86 -5.12
C GLY A 210 4.37 -6.95 -4.14
N GLY A 211 3.35 -7.74 -4.49
CA GLY A 211 2.93 -8.90 -3.71
C GLY A 211 1.44 -8.90 -3.35
N LYS A 212 1.10 -9.55 -2.24
CA LYS A 212 -0.25 -9.69 -1.71
C LYS A 212 -0.32 -9.07 -0.33
N VAL A 213 -1.18 -8.07 -0.14
CA VAL A 213 -1.36 -7.42 1.16
C VAL A 213 -2.83 -7.28 1.51
N GLY A 214 -3.28 -7.80 2.64
CA GLY A 214 -4.68 -7.72 3.04
C GLY A 214 -5.15 -6.26 3.25
N ASP A 215 -4.72 -5.65 4.33
CA ASP A 215 -5.08 -4.27 4.70
C ASP A 215 -3.83 -3.37 4.75
N ILE A 216 -3.90 -2.21 4.11
CA ILE A 216 -2.83 -1.20 4.09
C ILE A 216 -3.38 0.11 4.67
N LYS A 217 -2.83 0.54 5.80
CA LYS A 217 -3.07 1.86 6.41
C LYS A 217 -1.78 2.66 6.39
N VAL A 218 -1.79 3.81 5.73
CA VAL A 218 -0.59 4.68 5.65
C VAL A 218 -0.96 6.13 5.94
N GLY A 219 -0.33 6.73 6.94
CA GLY A 219 -0.53 8.15 7.24
C GLY A 219 0.00 9.08 6.14
N GLY A 220 1.15 8.75 5.56
CA GLY A 220 1.81 9.55 4.53
C GLY A 220 1.62 9.04 3.11
N THR A 221 2.55 8.24 2.60
CA THR A 221 2.61 7.88 1.16
C THR A 221 2.88 6.40 0.94
N LEU A 222 2.09 5.79 0.05
CA LEU A 222 2.28 4.41 -0.42
C LEU A 222 2.83 4.41 -1.84
N LYS A 223 3.91 3.65 -2.09
CA LYS A 223 4.45 3.40 -3.43
C LYS A 223 4.63 1.91 -3.67
N ALA A 224 4.03 1.39 -4.74
CA ALA A 224 4.26 0.04 -5.24
C ALA A 224 4.82 0.09 -6.67
N SER A 225 5.99 -0.51 -6.90
CA SER A 225 6.67 -0.49 -8.20
C SER A 225 6.11 -1.50 -9.21
N ARG A 226 5.50 -2.58 -8.73
CA ARG A 226 4.90 -3.69 -9.47
C ARG A 226 3.45 -3.89 -9.01
N PRO A 227 2.65 -4.70 -9.75
CA PRO A 227 1.27 -4.92 -9.40
C PRO A 227 1.10 -5.48 -8.00
N LEU A 228 0.06 -4.99 -7.32
CA LEU A 228 -0.28 -5.36 -5.95
C LEU A 228 -1.66 -6.03 -5.93
N ASN A 229 -1.78 -7.17 -5.26
CA ASN A 229 -3.07 -7.72 -4.89
C ASN A 229 -3.39 -7.26 -3.46
N PHE A 230 -4.48 -6.53 -3.27
CA PHE A 230 -4.83 -6.01 -1.97
C PHE A 230 -6.31 -6.14 -1.62
N GLY A 231 -6.62 -6.19 -0.33
CA GLY A 231 -7.98 -6.03 0.17
C GLY A 231 -8.32 -4.54 0.22
N ASN A 232 -7.87 -3.85 1.27
CA ASN A 232 -8.21 -2.45 1.51
C ASN A 232 -6.96 -1.56 1.58
N ILE A 233 -7.01 -0.39 0.92
CA ILE A 233 -5.99 0.67 1.02
C ILE A 233 -6.64 1.90 1.64
N ARG A 234 -6.14 2.34 2.81
CA ARG A 234 -6.50 3.60 3.45
C ARG A 234 -5.28 4.48 3.61
N VAL A 235 -5.21 5.58 2.86
CA VAL A 235 -4.03 6.46 2.86
C VAL A 235 -4.41 7.92 3.03
N GLY A 236 -3.88 8.57 4.08
CA GLY A 236 -4.15 9.98 4.35
C GLY A 236 -3.54 10.94 3.29
N GLY A 237 -2.38 10.60 2.75
CA GLY A 237 -1.67 11.41 1.77
C GLY A 237 -1.84 10.94 0.32
N SER A 238 -0.84 10.23 -0.21
CA SER A 238 -0.81 9.88 -1.64
C SER A 238 -0.44 8.42 -1.89
N VAL A 239 -1.04 7.86 -2.94
CA VAL A 239 -0.82 6.48 -3.37
C VAL A 239 -0.30 6.48 -4.80
N LYS A 240 0.78 5.74 -5.05
CA LYS A 240 1.26 5.43 -6.39
C LYS A 240 1.49 3.94 -6.55
N ILE A 241 0.73 3.27 -7.40
CA ILE A 241 0.90 1.84 -7.72
C ILE A 241 1.11 1.65 -9.23
N SER A 242 1.67 0.53 -9.65
CA SER A 242 1.85 0.23 -11.07
C SER A 242 0.66 -0.49 -11.71
N GLY A 243 -0.42 -0.72 -10.95
CA GLY A 243 -1.57 -1.54 -11.30
C GLY A 243 -1.85 -2.60 -10.24
N GLY A 244 -2.89 -3.42 -10.43
CA GLY A 244 -3.22 -4.47 -9.48
C GLY A 244 -4.71 -4.82 -9.41
N VAL A 245 -5.04 -5.62 -8.40
CA VAL A 245 -6.41 -6.02 -8.08
C VAL A 245 -6.66 -5.68 -6.61
N GLY A 246 -7.73 -4.95 -6.35
CA GLY A 246 -8.10 -4.41 -5.06
C GLY A 246 -9.57 -4.63 -4.70
N GLU A 247 -9.93 -4.42 -3.44
CA GLU A 247 -11.34 -4.27 -3.03
C GLU A 247 -11.66 -2.79 -2.81
N GLU A 248 -11.24 -2.22 -1.67
CA GLU A 248 -11.54 -0.83 -1.29
C GLU A 248 -10.29 0.06 -1.36
N ILE A 249 -10.42 1.26 -1.94
CA ILE A 249 -9.38 2.28 -1.97
C ILE A 249 -9.95 3.58 -1.42
N ASP A 250 -9.51 3.98 -0.23
CA ASP A 250 -9.83 5.26 0.42
C ASP A 250 -8.56 6.11 0.51
N VAL A 251 -8.54 7.23 -0.21
CA VAL A 251 -7.38 8.14 -0.22
C VAL A 251 -7.80 9.59 0.00
N GLY A 252 -7.27 10.20 1.06
CA GLY A 252 -7.55 11.61 1.36
C GLY A 252 -6.98 12.59 0.33
N GLY A 253 -5.84 12.27 -0.28
CA GLY A 253 -5.15 13.13 -1.24
C GLY A 253 -5.24 12.67 -2.70
N THR A 254 -4.18 12.02 -3.20
CA THR A 254 -4.05 11.67 -4.62
C THR A 254 -3.75 10.20 -4.81
N PHE A 255 -4.51 9.56 -5.68
CA PHE A 255 -4.30 8.19 -6.10
C PHE A 255 -3.81 8.15 -7.56
N LYS A 256 -2.67 7.48 -7.80
CA LYS A 256 -2.11 7.26 -9.12
C LYS A 256 -1.85 5.78 -9.40
N SER A 257 -2.38 5.26 -10.50
CA SER A 257 -2.01 3.97 -11.07
C SER A 257 -1.28 4.18 -12.39
N ASP A 258 -0.09 3.62 -12.55
CA ASP A 258 0.67 3.66 -13.82
C ASP A 258 0.22 2.56 -14.81
N GLY A 259 -0.68 1.66 -14.40
CA GLY A 259 -1.19 0.56 -15.23
C GLY A 259 -2.66 0.23 -14.95
N ASP A 260 -3.09 -0.94 -15.43
CA ASP A 260 -4.48 -1.41 -15.29
C ASP A 260 -4.83 -1.68 -13.81
N LEU A 261 -6.05 -1.34 -13.43
CA LEU A 261 -6.54 -1.48 -12.06
C LEU A 261 -7.94 -2.11 -12.03
N GLU A 262 -8.05 -3.22 -11.32
CA GLU A 262 -9.34 -3.80 -10.92
C GLU A 262 -9.62 -3.48 -9.46
N PHE A 263 -10.83 -3.01 -9.14
CA PHE A 263 -11.24 -2.63 -7.79
C PHE A 263 -12.72 -2.92 -7.56
N VAL A 264 -13.18 -2.90 -6.29
CA VAL A 264 -14.61 -2.86 -5.98
C VAL A 264 -15.05 -1.41 -5.85
N ASN A 265 -14.46 -0.65 -4.93
CA ASN A 265 -14.80 0.75 -4.68
C ASN A 265 -13.55 1.64 -4.58
N ILE A 266 -13.64 2.84 -5.16
CA ILE A 266 -12.66 3.92 -4.99
C ILE A 266 -13.38 5.13 -4.38
N ASP A 267 -12.92 5.58 -3.22
CA ASP A 267 -13.29 6.86 -2.60
C ASP A 267 -12.03 7.73 -2.46
N VAL A 268 -11.98 8.85 -3.17
CA VAL A 268 -10.81 9.74 -3.12
C VAL A 268 -11.23 11.20 -2.97
N GLY A 269 -10.77 11.84 -1.91
CA GLY A 269 -11.08 13.24 -1.64
C GLY A 269 -10.52 14.22 -2.69
N GLY A 270 -9.35 13.91 -3.25
CA GLY A 270 -8.64 14.76 -4.21
C GLY A 270 -8.70 14.26 -5.65
N THR A 271 -7.61 13.68 -6.14
CA THR A 271 -7.42 13.36 -7.56
C THR A 271 -7.13 11.88 -7.77
N VAL A 272 -7.79 11.27 -8.76
CA VAL A 272 -7.52 9.93 -9.26
C VAL A 272 -6.92 10.03 -10.65
N LYS A 273 -5.76 9.41 -10.87
CA LYS A 273 -5.13 9.27 -12.18
C LYS A 273 -4.78 7.81 -12.47
N ILE A 274 -5.34 7.25 -13.53
CA ILE A 274 -5.08 5.88 -13.97
C ILE A 274 -4.55 5.94 -15.40
N ASP A 275 -3.29 5.54 -15.61
CA ASP A 275 -2.67 5.59 -16.93
C ASP A 275 -3.07 4.40 -17.83
N GLY A 276 -3.63 3.32 -17.25
CA GLY A 276 -4.20 2.17 -17.96
C GLY A 276 -5.74 2.14 -17.97
N ASN A 277 -6.30 0.93 -18.05
CA ASN A 277 -7.74 0.67 -17.93
C ASN A 277 -8.16 0.53 -16.47
N ALA A 278 -9.40 0.87 -16.18
CA ALA A 278 -9.97 0.81 -14.83
C ALA A 278 -11.28 0.01 -14.87
N LYS A 279 -11.39 -1.02 -14.03
CA LYS A 279 -12.60 -1.83 -13.92
C LYS A 279 -13.03 -2.00 -12.47
N GLY A 280 -14.31 -1.74 -12.18
CA GLY A 280 -14.81 -1.95 -10.82
C GLY A 280 -16.31 -1.76 -10.64
N CYS A 281 -16.74 -1.52 -9.40
CA CYS A 281 -18.15 -1.27 -9.09
C CYS A 281 -18.45 0.23 -9.00
N ASN A 282 -17.82 0.94 -8.06
CA ASN A 282 -18.08 2.36 -7.82
C ASN A 282 -16.82 3.21 -7.76
N ILE A 283 -16.92 4.45 -8.24
CA ILE A 283 -15.93 5.51 -8.03
C ILE A 283 -16.66 6.74 -7.46
N ASP A 284 -16.26 7.21 -6.29
CA ASP A 284 -16.64 8.51 -5.72
C ASP A 284 -15.39 9.38 -5.53
N VAL A 285 -15.34 10.52 -6.20
CA VAL A 285 -14.17 11.40 -6.17
C VAL A 285 -14.59 12.85 -6.00
N GLY A 286 -14.12 13.48 -4.92
CA GLY A 286 -14.42 14.88 -4.62
C GLY A 286 -13.86 15.84 -5.67
N GLY A 287 -12.66 15.58 -6.18
CA GLY A 287 -11.95 16.45 -7.12
C GLY A 287 -12.02 15.99 -8.58
N THR A 288 -10.96 15.34 -9.06
CA THR A 288 -10.78 15.04 -10.49
C THR A 288 -10.44 13.58 -10.74
N VAL A 289 -11.03 12.99 -11.77
CA VAL A 289 -10.72 11.66 -12.28
C VAL A 289 -10.13 11.79 -13.68
N SER A 290 -8.99 11.13 -13.93
CA SER A 290 -8.34 11.03 -15.24
C SER A 290 -7.99 9.57 -15.52
N VAL A 291 -8.55 8.98 -16.57
CA VAL A 291 -8.26 7.63 -17.03
C VAL A 291 -7.81 7.70 -18.49
N ASN A 292 -6.60 7.22 -18.82
CA ASN A 292 -6.12 7.26 -20.21
C ASN A 292 -6.63 6.07 -21.05
N GLY A 293 -7.07 4.98 -20.40
CA GLY A 293 -7.70 3.83 -21.05
C GLY A 293 -9.23 3.89 -21.01
N ASP A 294 -9.84 2.70 -20.98
CA ASP A 294 -11.27 2.52 -20.76
C ASP A 294 -11.61 2.51 -19.26
N LEU A 295 -12.79 3.01 -18.90
CA LEU A 295 -13.34 2.95 -17.54
C LEU A 295 -14.66 2.16 -17.58
N ASP A 296 -14.67 0.98 -16.95
CA ASP A 296 -15.81 0.06 -16.92
C ASP A 296 -16.29 -0.15 -15.47
N LEU A 297 -17.46 0.40 -15.15
CA LEU A 297 -18.09 0.33 -13.84
C LEU A 297 -19.41 -0.43 -13.92
N SER A 298 -19.64 -1.34 -12.97
CA SER A 298 -20.92 -2.03 -12.85
C SER A 298 -22.00 -1.17 -12.20
N GLU A 299 -21.64 -0.12 -11.47
CA GLU A 299 -22.55 0.78 -10.75
C GLU A 299 -22.25 2.26 -11.04
N ASP A 300 -21.87 3.06 -10.04
CA ASP A 300 -21.89 4.52 -10.13
C ASP A 300 -20.49 5.13 -10.36
N LEU A 301 -20.43 6.12 -11.25
CA LEU A 301 -19.36 7.12 -11.29
C LEU A 301 -19.88 8.43 -10.71
N ARG A 302 -19.33 8.86 -9.57
CA ARG A 302 -19.62 10.15 -8.93
C ARG A 302 -18.36 10.98 -8.86
N VAL A 303 -18.39 12.16 -9.48
CA VAL A 303 -17.24 13.07 -9.46
C VAL A 303 -17.71 14.49 -9.19
N GLY A 304 -17.18 15.11 -8.14
CA GLY A 304 -17.51 16.49 -7.77
C GLY A 304 -17.03 17.52 -8.79
N GLY A 305 -15.81 17.36 -9.30
CA GLY A 305 -15.17 18.26 -10.26
C GLY A 305 -15.21 17.75 -11.71
N LYS A 306 -14.10 17.20 -12.19
CA LYS A 306 -13.91 16.82 -13.61
C LYS A 306 -13.64 15.32 -13.74
N ALA A 307 -14.31 14.67 -14.70
CA ALA A 307 -13.99 13.32 -15.14
C ALA A 307 -13.47 13.38 -16.59
N ALA A 308 -12.28 12.85 -16.84
CA ALA A 308 -11.70 12.71 -18.18
C ALA A 308 -11.33 11.24 -18.41
N VAL A 309 -11.89 10.63 -19.46
CA VAL A 309 -11.63 9.25 -19.86
C VAL A 309 -11.24 9.26 -21.34
N ASP A 310 -10.00 8.97 -21.70
CA ASP A 310 -9.60 9.06 -23.12
C ASP A 310 -10.28 7.98 -24.00
N GLY A 311 -10.65 6.83 -23.40
CA GLY A 311 -11.37 5.72 -24.02
C GLY A 311 -12.90 5.73 -23.83
N GLU A 312 -13.48 4.54 -23.72
CA GLU A 312 -14.92 4.35 -23.43
C GLU A 312 -15.19 4.41 -21.93
N LEU A 313 -16.21 5.18 -21.53
CA LEU A 313 -16.76 5.20 -20.18
C LEU A 313 -18.05 4.38 -20.15
N LYS A 314 -18.04 3.26 -19.43
CA LYS A 314 -19.21 2.41 -19.15
C LYS A 314 -19.53 2.47 -17.67
N ALA A 315 -20.79 2.74 -17.34
CA ALA A 315 -21.29 2.74 -15.97
C ALA A 315 -22.78 2.41 -15.93
N ARG A 316 -23.34 2.18 -14.74
CA ARG A 316 -24.78 2.22 -14.56
C ARG A 316 -25.30 3.65 -14.49
N ASN A 317 -24.67 4.47 -13.64
CA ASN A 317 -24.96 5.89 -13.51
C ASN A 317 -23.69 6.74 -13.61
N VAL A 318 -23.75 7.85 -14.35
CA VAL A 318 -22.67 8.82 -14.43
C VAL A 318 -23.15 10.16 -13.89
N ARG A 319 -22.64 10.57 -12.73
CA ARG A 319 -22.96 11.86 -12.10
C ARG A 319 -21.71 12.69 -11.90
N VAL A 320 -21.58 13.75 -12.70
CA VAL A 320 -20.41 14.63 -12.66
C VAL A 320 -20.86 16.07 -12.42
N GLY A 321 -20.44 16.66 -11.30
CA GLY A 321 -20.85 18.02 -10.93
C GLY A 321 -20.31 19.10 -11.87
N GLY A 322 -19.09 18.91 -12.40
CA GLY A 322 -18.46 19.83 -13.34
C GLY A 322 -18.54 19.34 -14.79
N LYS A 323 -17.47 18.68 -15.24
CA LYS A 323 -17.26 18.36 -16.66
C LYS A 323 -16.90 16.90 -16.85
N VAL A 324 -17.55 16.24 -17.79
CA VAL A 324 -17.18 14.91 -18.29
C VAL A 324 -16.65 15.01 -19.73
N GLU A 325 -15.47 14.44 -19.97
CA GLU A 325 -14.85 14.32 -21.29
C GLU A 325 -14.58 12.84 -21.56
N ALA A 326 -15.09 12.30 -22.66
CA ALA A 326 -14.76 10.94 -23.08
C ALA A 326 -14.73 10.71 -24.59
N PHE A 327 -14.19 9.59 -25.07
CA PHE A 327 -14.40 9.20 -26.47
C PHE A 327 -15.87 8.83 -26.70
N LYS A 328 -16.42 7.97 -25.83
CA LYS A 328 -17.82 7.54 -25.81
C LYS A 328 -18.26 7.33 -24.36
N ILE A 329 -19.51 7.69 -24.05
CA ILE A 329 -20.13 7.38 -22.74
C ILE A 329 -21.33 6.47 -22.97
N GLU A 330 -21.41 5.38 -22.21
CA GLU A 330 -22.55 4.46 -22.20
C GLU A 330 -22.95 4.18 -20.75
N ALA A 331 -24.05 4.80 -20.33
CA ALA A 331 -24.68 4.54 -19.04
C ALA A 331 -25.91 3.64 -19.24
N LEU A 332 -26.19 2.76 -18.28
CA LEU A 332 -27.42 1.95 -18.33
C LEU A 332 -28.65 2.78 -17.95
N ASP A 333 -28.57 3.55 -16.86
CA ASP A 333 -29.70 4.27 -16.28
C ASP A 333 -29.59 5.78 -16.55
N GLU A 334 -28.60 6.48 -15.98
CA GLU A 334 -28.56 7.94 -15.99
C GLU A 334 -27.20 8.53 -16.35
N ILE A 335 -27.18 9.62 -17.13
CA ILE A 335 -26.07 10.57 -17.20
C ILE A 335 -26.56 11.95 -16.72
N ALA A 336 -26.02 12.43 -15.61
CA ALA A 336 -26.28 13.76 -15.07
C ALA A 336 -24.98 14.57 -14.99
N THR A 337 -24.87 15.63 -15.79
CA THR A 337 -23.67 16.48 -15.81
C THR A 337 -23.99 17.91 -16.20
N ASN A 338 -23.11 18.84 -15.83
CA ASN A 338 -23.21 20.21 -16.33
C ASN A 338 -22.57 20.35 -17.71
N THR A 339 -21.37 19.82 -17.92
CA THR A 339 -20.69 19.85 -19.23
C THR A 339 -20.37 18.44 -19.68
N LEU A 340 -20.82 18.08 -20.88
CA LEU A 340 -20.56 16.78 -21.52
C LEU A 340 -19.81 17.02 -22.83
N ARG A 341 -18.66 16.39 -23.00
CA ARG A 341 -17.93 16.43 -24.27
C ARG A 341 -17.55 15.03 -24.69
N THR A 342 -18.04 14.62 -25.84
CA THR A 342 -17.79 13.30 -26.39
C THR A 342 -17.43 13.37 -27.85
N ARG A 343 -16.49 12.53 -28.30
CA ARG A 343 -16.10 12.47 -29.72
C ARG A 343 -17.07 11.64 -30.55
N LYS A 344 -17.55 10.52 -30.00
CA LYS A 344 -18.49 9.60 -30.65
C LYS A 344 -19.93 9.85 -30.20
N GLY A 345 -20.12 10.24 -28.94
CA GLY A 345 -21.40 10.59 -28.35
C GLY A 345 -21.62 9.96 -26.97
N ALA A 346 -22.79 10.23 -26.38
CA ALA A 346 -23.23 9.65 -25.11
C ALA A 346 -24.60 8.96 -25.23
N LYS A 347 -24.76 7.81 -24.55
CA LYS A 347 -25.99 7.02 -24.53
C LYS A 347 -26.41 6.64 -23.10
N ALA A 348 -27.69 6.81 -22.76
CA ALA A 348 -28.28 6.37 -21.49
C ALA A 348 -29.81 6.17 -21.59
N GLU A 349 -30.47 5.69 -20.54
CA GLU A 349 -31.93 5.71 -20.45
C GLU A 349 -32.45 7.14 -20.17
N GLU A 350 -31.79 7.85 -19.25
CA GLU A 350 -32.05 9.26 -18.92
C GLU A 350 -30.77 10.11 -19.02
N ILE A 351 -30.85 11.27 -19.67
CA ILE A 351 -29.78 12.27 -19.71
C ILE A 351 -30.29 13.60 -19.16
N GLU A 352 -29.71 14.08 -18.06
CA GLU A 352 -29.96 15.41 -17.51
C GLU A 352 -28.74 16.32 -17.71
N ILE A 353 -28.94 17.42 -18.42
CA ILE A 353 -27.95 18.49 -18.57
C ILE A 353 -28.27 19.65 -17.64
N GLY A 354 -27.29 20.02 -16.83
CA GLY A 354 -27.37 21.10 -15.85
C GLY A 354 -27.67 22.49 -16.44
N ARG A 355 -27.92 23.45 -15.54
CA ARG A 355 -28.20 24.84 -15.92
C ARG A 355 -26.98 25.49 -16.57
N ARG A 356 -27.17 26.13 -17.73
CA ARG A 356 -26.07 26.68 -18.53
C ARG A 356 -25.06 25.60 -18.93
N GLY A 357 -25.51 24.35 -19.02
CA GLY A 357 -24.69 23.24 -19.45
C GLY A 357 -24.29 23.35 -20.92
N GLU A 358 -23.26 22.60 -21.28
CA GLU A 358 -22.74 22.55 -22.64
C GLU A 358 -22.49 21.09 -23.02
N VAL A 359 -23.05 20.69 -24.16
CA VAL A 359 -22.89 19.35 -24.73
C VAL A 359 -22.25 19.47 -26.10
N GLU A 360 -21.08 18.86 -26.25
CA GLU A 360 -20.40 18.65 -27.52
C GLU A 360 -20.45 17.14 -27.84
N GLY A 361 -20.98 16.81 -29.02
CA GLY A 361 -21.27 15.45 -29.48
C GLY A 361 -22.75 15.04 -29.33
N PRO A 362 -23.18 14.04 -30.11
CA PRO A 362 -24.56 13.54 -30.10
C PRO A 362 -24.93 12.84 -28.79
N ILE A 363 -26.14 13.11 -28.30
CA ILE A 363 -26.72 12.43 -27.13
C ILE A 363 -27.93 11.57 -27.51
N ILE A 364 -28.00 10.37 -26.95
CA ILE A 364 -29.04 9.37 -27.26
C ILE A 364 -29.64 8.86 -25.95
N ALA A 365 -30.91 9.16 -25.68
CA ALA A 365 -31.59 8.59 -24.52
C ALA A 365 -33.09 8.47 -24.65
N ASN A 366 -33.73 7.58 -23.88
CA ASN A 366 -35.19 7.53 -23.87
C ASN A 366 -35.79 8.82 -23.29
N ARG A 367 -35.17 9.39 -22.24
CA ARG A 367 -35.58 10.66 -21.64
C ARG A 367 -34.42 11.64 -21.62
N VAL A 368 -34.59 12.82 -22.22
CA VAL A 368 -33.59 13.89 -22.23
C VAL A 368 -34.19 15.13 -21.60
N LEU A 369 -33.55 15.62 -20.53
CA LEU A 369 -33.88 16.89 -19.88
C LEU A 369 -32.72 17.86 -20.00
N ILE A 370 -32.93 18.96 -20.73
CA ILE A 370 -31.93 20.00 -20.89
C ILE A 370 -32.41 21.24 -20.13
N ARG A 371 -31.69 21.61 -19.06
CA ARG A 371 -32.09 22.71 -18.16
C ARG A 371 -31.73 24.07 -18.73
N GLU A 372 -32.18 25.11 -18.01
CA GLU A 372 -32.27 26.46 -18.54
C GLU A 372 -30.93 26.98 -19.09
N ARG A 373 -30.99 27.59 -20.29
CA ARG A 373 -29.85 28.22 -21.00
C ARG A 373 -28.70 27.27 -21.37
N ALA A 374 -28.94 25.97 -21.47
CA ALA A 374 -27.93 25.03 -21.92
C ALA A 374 -27.78 25.04 -23.46
N ARG A 375 -26.62 24.59 -23.93
CA ARG A 375 -26.29 24.43 -25.35
C ARG A 375 -26.00 22.97 -25.64
N VAL A 376 -26.64 22.42 -26.66
CA VAL A 376 -26.45 21.04 -27.09
C VAL A 376 -26.32 21.00 -28.61
N GLU A 377 -25.60 20.02 -29.14
CA GLU A 377 -25.53 19.77 -30.59
C GLU A 377 -26.74 18.93 -31.00
N ASP A 378 -26.54 17.61 -31.14
CA ASP A 378 -27.57 16.69 -31.64
C ASP A 378 -28.23 15.92 -30.50
N VAL A 379 -29.56 15.93 -30.48
CA VAL A 379 -30.37 15.23 -29.47
C VAL A 379 -31.24 14.18 -30.12
N TYR A 380 -31.12 12.94 -29.66
CA TYR A 380 -31.96 11.81 -30.05
C TYR A 380 -32.66 11.26 -28.81
N GLY A 381 -34.00 11.19 -28.80
CA GLY A 381 -34.66 10.51 -27.69
C GLY A 381 -36.15 10.24 -27.79
N GLY A 382 -36.67 9.42 -26.89
CA GLY A 382 -38.10 9.14 -26.83
C GLY A 382 -38.88 10.38 -26.38
N THR A 383 -38.50 10.95 -25.24
CA THR A 383 -39.07 12.17 -24.68
C THR A 383 -37.97 13.20 -24.44
N VAL A 384 -38.05 14.33 -25.14
CA VAL A 384 -37.07 15.43 -25.03
C VAL A 384 -37.75 16.67 -24.47
N VAL A 385 -37.17 17.25 -23.41
CA VAL A 385 -37.63 18.49 -22.78
C VAL A 385 -36.51 19.52 -22.81
N LEU A 386 -36.71 20.57 -23.59
CA LEU A 386 -35.84 21.75 -23.62
C LEU A 386 -36.45 22.84 -22.74
N ARG A 387 -35.78 23.17 -21.63
CA ARG A 387 -36.20 24.27 -20.77
C ARG A 387 -35.86 25.63 -21.35
N ARG A 388 -36.35 26.68 -20.70
CA ARG A 388 -36.20 28.06 -21.15
C ARG A 388 -34.79 28.44 -21.60
N GLY A 389 -34.69 29.01 -22.79
CA GLY A 389 -33.47 29.64 -23.31
C GLY A 389 -32.41 28.68 -23.83
N CYS A 390 -32.76 27.41 -24.06
CA CYS A 390 -31.82 26.42 -24.58
C CYS A 390 -31.48 26.63 -26.06
N MET A 391 -30.29 26.20 -26.46
CA MET A 391 -29.88 26.14 -27.87
C MET A 391 -29.57 24.71 -28.25
N ALA A 392 -30.16 24.22 -29.32
CA ALA A 392 -29.89 22.90 -29.89
C ALA A 392 -29.55 23.04 -31.38
N ASP A 393 -28.77 22.12 -31.93
CA ASP A 393 -28.61 22.05 -33.39
C ASP A 393 -29.72 21.18 -33.98
N ASN A 394 -29.61 19.86 -33.89
CA ASN A 394 -30.64 18.92 -34.36
C ASN A 394 -31.38 18.27 -33.19
N VAL A 395 -32.70 18.12 -33.32
CA VAL A 395 -33.54 17.47 -32.31
C VAL A 395 -34.47 16.45 -32.96
N TYR A 396 -34.30 15.19 -32.58
CA TYR A 396 -35.07 14.07 -33.08
C TYR A 396 -35.75 13.35 -31.91
N ALA A 397 -37.08 13.44 -31.81
CA ALA A 397 -37.78 12.85 -30.67
C ALA A 397 -39.19 12.33 -30.93
N GLU A 398 -39.65 11.32 -30.20
CA GLU A 398 -41.06 10.89 -30.31
C GLU A 398 -41.99 11.96 -29.73
N ARG A 399 -41.68 12.43 -28.52
CA ARG A 399 -42.38 13.51 -27.82
C ARG A 399 -41.42 14.64 -27.48
N LEU A 400 -41.68 15.83 -28.02
CA LEU A 400 -40.82 17.00 -27.88
C LEU A 400 -41.56 18.13 -27.15
N THR A 401 -40.99 18.62 -26.05
CA THR A 401 -41.45 19.81 -25.33
C THR A 401 -40.37 20.89 -25.37
N ILE A 402 -40.74 22.09 -25.82
CA ILE A 402 -39.82 23.23 -25.96
C ILE A 402 -40.42 24.44 -25.26
N GLU A 403 -39.76 24.89 -24.19
CA GLU A 403 -40.16 26.10 -23.45
C GLU A 403 -39.72 27.39 -24.18
N ASN A 404 -40.17 28.53 -23.65
CA ASN A 404 -39.86 29.87 -24.16
C ASN A 404 -38.36 30.13 -24.40
N ASP A 405 -38.07 31.04 -25.32
CA ASP A 405 -36.72 31.54 -25.63
C ASP A 405 -35.74 30.47 -26.18
N CYS A 406 -36.19 29.26 -26.50
CA CYS A 406 -35.34 28.24 -27.11
C CYS A 406 -35.02 28.56 -28.57
N ARG A 407 -33.82 28.18 -29.02
CA ARG A 407 -33.39 28.33 -30.41
C ARG A 407 -32.85 27.01 -30.95
N ILE A 408 -33.46 26.51 -32.02
CA ILE A 408 -32.99 25.30 -32.72
C ILE A 408 -32.49 25.70 -34.11
N THR A 409 -31.24 25.36 -34.42
CA THR A 409 -30.57 25.82 -35.65
C THR A 409 -30.62 24.84 -36.81
N GLY A 410 -30.77 23.55 -36.53
CA GLY A 410 -30.83 22.47 -37.50
C GLY A 410 -32.24 21.87 -37.62
N ASP A 411 -32.28 20.57 -37.90
CA ASP A 411 -33.50 19.81 -38.15
C ASP A 411 -34.25 19.50 -36.85
N VAL A 412 -35.58 19.61 -36.91
CA VAL A 412 -36.48 19.12 -35.86
C VAL A 412 -37.43 18.09 -36.45
N LYS A 413 -37.33 16.83 -36.00
CA LYS A 413 -38.25 15.76 -36.44
C LYS A 413 -38.88 15.05 -35.27
N TYR A 414 -40.17 14.77 -35.39
CA TYR A 414 -40.93 14.09 -34.35
C TYR A 414 -41.99 13.12 -34.88
N THR A 415 -42.35 12.11 -34.08
CA THR A 415 -43.31 11.06 -34.51
C THR A 415 -44.66 11.15 -33.82
N ASP A 416 -44.73 11.57 -32.55
CA ASP A 416 -45.97 11.61 -31.76
C ASP A 416 -46.45 13.05 -31.55
N THR A 417 -45.85 13.77 -30.58
CA THR A 417 -46.31 15.10 -30.15
C THR A 417 -45.20 16.15 -30.10
N LEU A 418 -45.50 17.36 -30.57
CA LEU A 418 -44.68 18.55 -30.39
C LEU A 418 -45.46 19.60 -29.59
N ASN A 419 -44.92 20.01 -28.44
CA ASN A 419 -45.43 21.13 -27.65
C ASN A 419 -44.35 22.22 -27.56
N ALA A 420 -44.49 23.28 -28.34
CA ALA A 420 -43.56 24.40 -28.37
C ALA A 420 -44.24 25.69 -27.93
N ASP A 421 -43.63 26.41 -27.01
CA ASP A 421 -44.06 27.75 -26.62
C ASP A 421 -43.93 28.75 -27.77
N LYS A 422 -44.71 29.84 -27.72
CA LYS A 422 -44.80 30.85 -28.80
C LYS A 422 -43.47 31.52 -29.14
N ASP A 423 -42.56 31.60 -28.18
CA ASP A 423 -41.28 32.29 -28.33
C ASP A 423 -40.13 31.37 -28.77
N ALA A 424 -40.41 30.08 -29.03
CA ALA A 424 -39.43 29.14 -29.57
C ALA A 424 -39.09 29.50 -31.04
N ARG A 425 -37.79 29.49 -31.37
CA ARG A 425 -37.29 29.84 -32.71
C ARG A 425 -36.70 28.61 -33.38
N PHE A 426 -37.16 28.35 -34.59
CA PHE A 426 -36.68 27.28 -35.44
C PHE A 426 -36.07 27.87 -36.71
N SER A 427 -34.88 27.42 -37.10
CA SER A 427 -34.31 27.76 -38.41
C SER A 427 -34.98 27.00 -39.55
N MET A 428 -35.43 25.77 -39.28
CA MET A 428 -36.19 24.93 -40.20
C MET A 428 -37.50 24.54 -39.54
N ASP A 429 -38.58 24.45 -40.33
CA ASP A 429 -39.90 24.11 -39.78
C ASP A 429 -39.90 22.67 -39.21
N PRO A 430 -40.47 22.45 -38.00
CA PRO A 430 -40.57 21.11 -37.43
C PRO A 430 -41.37 20.13 -38.31
N GLU A 431 -40.78 18.97 -38.60
CA GLU A 431 -41.36 17.96 -39.48
C GLU A 431 -41.90 16.75 -38.68
N LYS A 432 -43.16 16.38 -38.89
CA LYS A 432 -43.71 15.13 -38.34
C LYS A 432 -43.41 13.97 -39.28
N THR A 433 -42.66 12.96 -38.83
CA THR A 433 -42.25 11.81 -39.64
C THR A 433 -42.81 10.49 -39.09
N GLU A 434 -42.90 9.44 -39.91
CA GLU A 434 -43.27 8.09 -39.43
C GLU A 434 -42.14 7.40 -38.67
N LYS A 435 -40.89 7.73 -39.02
CA LYS A 435 -39.67 7.17 -38.43
C LYS A 435 -38.65 8.27 -38.18
N LEU A 436 -37.97 8.20 -37.04
CA LEU A 436 -36.86 9.09 -36.72
C LEU A 436 -35.59 8.67 -37.47
N PRO A 437 -34.69 9.61 -37.78
CA PRO A 437 -33.35 9.29 -38.26
C PRO A 437 -32.64 8.32 -37.31
N ALA A 438 -31.84 7.41 -37.86
CA ALA A 438 -31.02 6.52 -37.05
C ALA A 438 -29.97 7.34 -36.28
N PRO A 439 -29.79 7.09 -34.98
CA PRO A 439 -28.73 7.74 -34.21
C PRO A 439 -27.35 7.31 -34.72
N PRO A 440 -26.30 8.13 -34.51
CA PRO A 440 -24.97 7.90 -35.08
C PRO A 440 -24.22 6.69 -34.51
N PHE A 441 -24.67 6.07 -33.41
CA PHE A 441 -24.06 4.87 -32.80
C PHE A 441 -25.00 4.12 -31.86
#